data_AF-A0A351RAU3-F1
#
_entry.id   AF-A0A351RAU3-F1
#
_cell.length_a   1.000
_cell.length_b   1.000
_cell.length_c   1.000
_cell.angle_alpha   90.00
_cell.angle_beta   90.00
_cell.angle_gamma   90.00
#
_symmetry.space_group_name_H-M   'P 1'
#
loop_
_entity.id
_entity.type
_entity.pdbx_description
1 polymer ?
#
loop_
_entity_poly.entity_id
_entity_poly.type
_entity_poly.pdbx_seq_one_letter_code
_entity_poly.pdbx_strand_id
1 'polypeptide(L)'
;LGHADAQMRIRQIRAVDDKHLFTLMCRNLSELGNYAVVSNSQFRLLKANTPGAYTFILNATREVPRKLQHPKRSTIGIRVPDHHVVQALLEAIDTPMLSMTLSLPNEEDTSMMVPWEIRERLEHVVDLVIEVEHCEAGATTVIDLTGDSPVLIREGLGDLSPFSF
;
A
#
# COMPACT_ATOMS: atom_id res chain seq x y z
N LEU A 1 -2.45 -14.65 -2.40
CA LEU A 1 -1.08 -14.16 -2.14
C LEU A 1 -0.07 -15.20 -2.61
N GLY A 2 0.79 -14.93 -3.59
CA GLY A 2 1.76 -15.94 -4.03
C GLY A 2 2.14 -15.98 -5.51
N HIS A 3 1.58 -15.11 -6.36
CA HIS A 3 1.94 -15.04 -7.78
C HIS A 3 3.30 -14.34 -7.94
N ALA A 4 4.36 -15.14 -8.09
CA ALA A 4 5.73 -14.63 -8.19
C ALA A 4 5.94 -13.78 -9.44
N ASP A 5 5.32 -14.14 -10.56
CA ASP A 5 5.45 -13.41 -11.82
C ASP A 5 4.84 -12.01 -11.73
N ALA A 6 3.66 -11.89 -11.10
CA ALA A 6 3.03 -10.59 -10.84
C ALA A 6 3.89 -9.71 -9.94
N GLN A 7 4.48 -10.27 -8.88
CA GLN A 7 5.40 -9.55 -8.00
C GLN A 7 6.63 -9.03 -8.76
N MET A 8 7.23 -9.88 -9.60
CA MET A 8 8.37 -9.50 -10.43
C MET A 8 8.00 -8.38 -11.40
N ARG A 9 6.86 -8.50 -12.09
CA ARG A 9 6.38 -7.49 -13.03
C ARG A 9 6.11 -6.14 -12.36
N ILE A 10 5.47 -6.13 -11.18
CA ILE A 10 5.26 -4.89 -10.41
C ILE A 10 6.60 -4.24 -10.04
N ARG A 11 7.59 -5.00 -9.55
CA ARG A 11 8.91 -4.47 -9.22
C ARG A 11 9.65 -3.92 -10.44
N GLN A 12 9.53 -4.58 -11.59
CA GLN A 12 10.11 -4.13 -12.86
C GLN A 12 9.50 -2.81 -13.33
N ILE A 13 8.17 -2.70 -13.34
CA ILE A 13 7.46 -1.45 -13.69
C ILE A 13 7.90 -0.31 -12.77
N ARG A 14 8.03 -0.59 -11.47
CA ARG A 14 8.46 0.38 -10.45
C ARG A 14 9.96 0.65 -10.43
N ALA A 15 10.77 -0.16 -11.11
CA ALA A 15 12.23 -0.24 -11.01
C ALA A 15 12.77 -0.12 -9.57
N VAL A 16 12.18 -0.87 -8.64
CA VAL A 16 12.59 -0.91 -7.23
C VAL A 16 13.25 -2.23 -6.85
N ASP A 17 14.14 -2.18 -5.87
CA ASP A 17 14.80 -3.37 -5.30
C ASP A 17 13.88 -4.15 -4.34
N ASP A 18 14.40 -5.21 -3.73
CA ASP A 18 13.68 -6.06 -2.79
C ASP A 18 13.42 -5.43 -1.42
N LYS A 19 14.07 -4.31 -1.10
CA LYS A 19 13.86 -3.56 0.14
C LYS A 19 12.63 -2.66 0.06
N HIS A 20 12.22 -2.25 -1.14
CA HIS A 20 10.97 -1.54 -1.31
C HIS A 20 9.80 -2.47 -0.98
N LEU A 21 9.03 -2.07 0.03
CA LEU A 21 7.91 -2.85 0.54
C LEU A 21 6.78 -2.88 -0.48
N PHE A 22 6.17 -4.06 -0.61
CA PHE A 22 4.81 -4.12 -1.13
C PHE A 22 3.83 -3.61 -0.07
N THR A 23 2.68 -3.15 -0.55
CA THR A 23 1.53 -2.80 0.26
C THR A 23 0.42 -3.83 0.07
N LEU A 24 -0.01 -4.43 1.17
CA LEU A 24 -1.21 -5.24 1.23
C LEU A 24 -2.42 -4.32 1.41
N MET A 25 -3.30 -4.31 0.41
CA MET A 25 -4.52 -3.52 0.44
C MET A 25 -5.66 -4.37 1.02
N CYS A 26 -6.15 -3.98 2.18
CA CYS A 26 -7.17 -4.70 2.95
C CYS A 26 -8.48 -3.90 2.98
N ARG A 27 -9.62 -4.60 3.05
CA ARG A 27 -10.97 -4.00 3.12
C ARG A 27 -11.19 -3.20 4.39
N ASN A 28 -10.68 -3.71 5.52
CA ASN A 28 -10.88 -3.12 6.84
C ASN A 28 -9.82 -3.57 7.85
N LEU A 29 -9.91 -3.04 9.07
CA LEU A 29 -9.02 -3.38 10.18
C LEU A 29 -9.07 -4.84 10.61
N SER A 30 -10.23 -5.49 10.49
CA SER A 30 -10.36 -6.91 10.84
C SER A 30 -9.55 -7.77 9.88
N GLU A 31 -9.62 -7.49 8.58
CA GLU A 31 -8.83 -8.22 7.58
C GLU A 31 -7.33 -7.93 7.74
N LEU A 32 -6.94 -6.66 7.98
CA LEU A 32 -5.56 -6.27 8.29
C LEU A 32 -4.97 -7.07 9.46
N GLY A 33 -5.75 -7.31 10.52
CA GLY A 33 -5.31 -8.02 11.73
C GLY A 33 -4.88 -9.46 11.48
N ASN A 34 -5.30 -10.06 10.36
CA ASN A 34 -4.85 -11.40 9.96
C ASN A 34 -3.41 -11.38 9.42
N TYR A 35 -2.95 -10.25 8.88
CA TYR A 35 -1.67 -10.13 8.16
C TYR A 35 -0.61 -9.30 8.89
N ALA A 36 -1.00 -8.48 9.87
CA ALA A 36 -0.09 -7.74 10.72
C ALA A 36 -0.31 -8.03 12.20
N VAL A 37 0.81 -8.07 12.94
CA VAL A 37 0.80 -8.06 14.40
C VAL A 37 0.54 -6.62 14.85
N VAL A 38 -0.55 -6.43 15.59
CA VAL A 38 -1.02 -5.11 16.03
C VAL A 38 -1.13 -5.08 17.55
N SER A 39 -0.39 -4.17 18.19
CA SER A 39 -0.50 -3.86 19.61
C SER A 39 -1.70 -2.95 19.91
N ASN A 40 -2.07 -2.81 21.17
CA ASN A 40 -3.18 -1.94 21.56
C ASN A 40 -2.95 -0.46 21.21
N SER A 41 -1.71 0.04 21.26
CA SER A 41 -1.39 1.42 20.87
C SER A 41 -1.51 1.61 19.37
N GLN A 42 -0.94 0.68 18.59
CA GLN A 42 -1.05 0.67 17.13
C GLN A 42 -2.52 0.58 16.69
N PHE A 43 -3.33 -0.28 17.31
CA PHE A 43 -4.74 -0.44 16.97
C PHE A 43 -5.52 0.87 17.15
N ARG A 44 -5.25 1.66 18.20
CA ARG A 44 -5.90 2.96 18.39
C ARG A 44 -5.56 3.94 17.28
N LEU A 45 -4.28 4.00 16.88
CA LEU A 45 -3.84 4.83 15.75
C LEU A 45 -4.48 4.39 14.45
N LEU A 46 -4.44 3.09 14.16
CA LEU A 46 -5.05 2.51 12.96
C LEU A 46 -6.56 2.82 12.93
N LYS A 47 -7.28 2.60 14.03
CA LYS A 47 -8.72 2.86 14.12
C LYS A 47 -9.10 4.31 13.92
N ALA A 48 -8.28 5.25 14.40
CA ALA A 48 -8.53 6.68 14.21
C ALA A 48 -8.22 7.16 12.79
N ASN A 49 -7.39 6.43 12.04
CA ASN A 49 -6.82 6.85 10.76
C ASN A 49 -7.10 5.88 9.60
N THR A 50 -8.09 4.98 9.76
CA THR A 50 -8.54 4.09 8.68
C THR A 50 -10.06 4.00 8.62
N PRO A 51 -10.65 3.92 7.41
CA PRO A 51 -9.98 3.99 6.10
C PRO A 51 -9.39 5.39 5.83
N GLY A 52 -8.44 5.50 4.91
CA GLY A 52 -7.85 6.81 4.59
C GLY A 52 -6.58 6.77 3.74
N ALA A 53 -5.96 7.94 3.60
CA ALA A 53 -4.78 8.15 2.76
C ALA A 53 -3.45 7.77 3.44
N TYR A 54 -3.41 6.60 4.09
CA TYR A 54 -2.25 6.10 4.81
C TYR A 54 -1.79 4.73 4.32
N THR A 55 -0.49 4.49 4.40
CA THR A 55 0.13 3.17 4.38
C THR A 55 0.92 2.99 5.67
N PHE A 56 0.64 1.93 6.41
CA PHE A 56 1.32 1.62 7.67
C PHE A 56 2.31 0.48 7.49
N ILE A 57 3.55 0.66 7.91
CA ILE A 57 4.51 -0.45 8.00
C ILE A 57 4.32 -1.12 9.36
N LEU A 58 4.02 -2.41 9.34
CA LEU A 58 3.75 -3.23 10.52
C LEU A 58 4.56 -4.53 10.47
N ASN A 59 4.71 -5.19 11.62
CA ASN A 59 5.29 -6.53 11.68
C ASN A 59 4.33 -7.53 11.07
N ALA A 60 4.80 -8.35 10.13
CA ALA A 60 3.97 -9.31 9.43
C ALA A 60 3.65 -10.52 10.30
N THR A 61 2.45 -11.08 10.15
CA THR A 61 2.11 -12.39 10.73
C THR A 61 2.71 -13.52 9.88
N ARG A 62 2.51 -14.77 10.32
CA ARG A 62 2.92 -15.96 9.57
C ARG A 62 2.09 -16.18 8.29
N GLU A 63 0.91 -15.57 8.19
CA GLU A 63 0.05 -15.64 7.01
C GLU A 63 0.66 -14.92 5.80
N VAL A 64 1.57 -13.96 6.05
CA VAL A 64 2.27 -13.25 4.98
C VAL A 64 3.46 -14.09 4.50
N PRO A 65 3.53 -14.51 3.22
CA PRO A 65 4.67 -15.23 2.69
C PRO A 65 5.98 -14.44 2.87
N ARG A 66 7.07 -15.09 3.30
CA ARG A 66 8.37 -14.44 3.53
C ARG A 66 8.88 -13.60 2.36
N LYS A 67 8.57 -13.99 1.13
CA LYS A 67 8.96 -13.25 -0.09
C LYS A 67 8.30 -11.88 -0.23
N LEU A 68 7.16 -11.65 0.44
CA LEU A 68 6.45 -10.37 0.46
C LEU A 68 6.90 -9.48 1.62
N GLN A 69 7.57 -10.05 2.63
CA GLN A 69 8.05 -9.33 3.78
C GLN A 69 9.38 -8.63 3.48
N HIS A 70 9.69 -7.55 4.19
CA HIS A 70 11.01 -6.94 4.12
C HIS A 70 12.09 -7.96 4.53
N PRO A 71 13.15 -8.18 3.72
CA PRO A 71 14.08 -9.31 3.87
C PRO A 71 14.82 -9.33 5.21
N LYS A 72 14.97 -8.16 5.86
CA LYS A 72 15.66 -8.03 7.16
C LYS A 72 14.75 -7.79 8.35
N ARG A 73 13.54 -7.26 8.13
CA ARG A 73 12.70 -6.71 9.20
C ARG A 73 11.45 -7.54 9.46
N SER A 74 11.10 -8.46 8.54
CA SER A 74 9.84 -9.22 8.59
C SER A 74 8.60 -8.30 8.65
N THR A 75 8.66 -7.18 7.95
CA THR A 75 7.61 -6.16 7.93
C THR A 75 6.85 -6.15 6.61
N ILE A 76 5.65 -5.59 6.61
CA ILE A 76 4.79 -5.44 5.44
C ILE A 76 4.12 -4.06 5.48
N GLY A 77 3.94 -3.42 4.33
CA GLY A 77 3.08 -2.24 4.23
C GLY A 77 1.62 -2.67 4.19
N ILE A 78 0.74 -2.01 4.92
CA ILE A 78 -0.71 -2.27 4.88
C ILE A 78 -1.47 -0.97 4.66
N ARG A 79 -2.50 -1.03 3.82
CA ARG A 79 -3.41 0.08 3.53
C ARG A 79 -4.86 -0.38 3.61
N VAL A 80 -5.71 0.45 4.22
CA VAL A 80 -7.17 0.33 4.15
C VAL A 80 -7.70 1.53 3.36
N PRO A 81 -8.07 1.35 2.07
CA PRO A 81 -8.37 2.46 1.18
C PRO A 81 -9.78 3.02 1.43
N ASP A 82 -9.92 4.34 1.34
CA ASP A 82 -11.23 5.02 1.34
C ASP A 82 -11.65 5.39 -0.10
N HIS A 83 -11.76 4.38 -0.97
CA HIS A 83 -12.18 4.58 -2.35
C HIS A 83 -13.15 3.49 -2.79
N HIS A 84 -14.36 3.87 -3.19
CA HIS A 84 -15.45 2.95 -3.47
C HIS A 84 -15.11 1.89 -4.55
N VAL A 85 -14.46 2.29 -5.65
CA VAL A 85 -14.00 1.32 -6.68
C VAL A 85 -12.99 0.32 -6.12
N VAL A 86 -12.04 0.76 -5.31
CA VAL A 86 -11.03 -0.13 -4.73
C VAL A 86 -11.67 -1.08 -3.71
N GLN A 87 -12.61 -0.59 -2.91
CA GLN A 87 -13.40 -1.42 -2.00
C GLN A 87 -14.21 -2.48 -2.75
N ALA A 88 -14.91 -2.10 -3.83
CA ALA A 88 -15.65 -3.04 -4.66
C ALA A 88 -14.75 -4.12 -5.30
N LEU A 89 -13.53 -3.76 -5.73
CA LEU A 89 -12.54 -4.73 -6.22
C LEU A 89 -12.10 -5.70 -5.12
N LEU A 90 -11.80 -5.19 -3.92
CA LEU A 90 -11.41 -6.03 -2.78
C LEU A 90 -12.55 -6.96 -2.33
N GLU A 91 -13.80 -6.47 -2.36
CA GLU A 91 -14.98 -7.29 -2.09
C GLU A 91 -15.14 -8.41 -3.12
N ALA A 92 -14.98 -8.10 -4.41
CA ALA A 92 -15.11 -9.08 -5.49
C ALA A 92 -14.02 -10.16 -5.46
N ILE A 93 -12.80 -9.81 -5.05
CA ILE A 93 -11.66 -10.72 -4.94
C ILE A 93 -11.70 -11.53 -3.62
N ASP A 94 -12.46 -11.05 -2.63
CA ASP A 94 -12.62 -11.61 -1.27
C ASP A 94 -11.30 -11.94 -0.54
N THR A 95 -10.21 -11.30 -0.94
CA THR A 95 -8.89 -11.42 -0.31
C THR A 95 -8.12 -10.11 -0.50
N PRO A 96 -7.11 -9.83 0.35
CA PRO A 96 -6.32 -8.62 0.18
C PRO A 96 -5.53 -8.62 -1.13
N MET A 97 -5.42 -7.43 -1.72
CA MET A 97 -4.69 -7.22 -2.96
C MET A 97 -3.27 -6.73 -2.69
N LEU A 98 -2.28 -7.37 -3.31
CA LEU A 98 -0.91 -6.89 -3.27
C LEU A 98 -0.75 -5.71 -4.24
N SER A 99 -0.12 -4.63 -3.79
CA SER A 99 0.03 -3.40 -4.57
C SER A 99 1.35 -2.68 -4.27
N MET A 100 1.69 -1.73 -5.12
CA MET A 100 2.59 -0.62 -4.83
C MET A 100 1.89 0.64 -5.33
N THR A 101 2.22 1.82 -4.79
CA THR A 101 1.87 3.08 -5.46
C THR A 101 2.35 3.02 -6.92
N LEU A 102 1.76 3.76 -7.85
CA LEU A 102 2.33 3.90 -9.20
C LEU A 102 3.15 5.19 -9.27
N SER A 103 4.45 5.07 -9.52
CA SER A 103 5.42 6.17 -9.64
C SER A 103 6.57 5.58 -10.43
N LEU A 104 6.88 6.18 -11.57
CA LEU A 104 7.89 5.65 -12.48
C LEU A 104 9.27 6.20 -12.14
N PRO A 105 10.34 5.53 -12.61
CA PRO A 105 11.71 6.01 -12.38
C PRO A 105 11.90 7.39 -12.99
N ASN A 106 12.65 8.26 -12.30
CA ASN A 106 12.95 9.64 -12.70
C ASN A 106 11.74 10.59 -12.76
N GLU A 107 10.60 10.21 -12.20
CA GLU A 107 9.50 11.12 -11.92
C GLU A 107 9.56 11.52 -10.44
N GLU A 108 9.82 12.81 -10.17
CA GLU A 108 9.81 13.36 -8.82
C GLU A 108 8.39 13.23 -8.25
N ASP A 109 8.20 12.23 -7.39
CA ASP A 109 7.11 11.99 -6.42
C ASP A 109 5.66 12.24 -6.86
N THR A 110 5.44 12.39 -8.16
CA THR A 110 4.12 12.50 -8.77
C THR A 110 3.69 11.09 -9.11
N SER A 111 2.69 10.58 -8.36
CA SER A 111 1.98 9.41 -8.87
C SER A 111 1.31 9.82 -10.16
N MET A 112 1.68 9.20 -11.29
CA MET A 112 0.96 9.39 -12.53
C MET A 112 -0.52 9.10 -12.27
N MET A 113 -1.37 10.11 -12.42
CA MET A 113 -2.81 10.02 -12.13
C MET A 113 -3.66 10.15 -13.38
N VAL A 114 -3.04 10.46 -14.52
CA VAL A 114 -3.73 10.70 -15.78
C VAL A 114 -3.97 9.36 -16.49
N PRO A 115 -5.21 8.85 -16.56
CA PRO A 115 -5.47 7.48 -16.99
C PRO A 115 -5.00 7.16 -18.41
N TRP A 116 -5.15 8.11 -19.34
CA TRP A 116 -4.72 7.93 -20.72
C TRP A 116 -3.19 7.89 -20.86
N GLU A 117 -2.44 8.68 -20.08
CA GLU A 117 -0.98 8.64 -20.06
C GLU A 117 -0.47 7.33 -19.46
N ILE A 118 -1.12 6.85 -18.38
CA ILE A 118 -0.82 5.54 -17.78
C ILE A 118 -1.02 4.45 -18.83
N ARG A 119 -2.15 4.47 -19.54
CA ARG A 119 -2.43 3.52 -20.61
C ARG A 119 -1.38 3.59 -21.71
N GLU A 120 -1.13 4.77 -22.29
CA GLU A 120 -0.17 4.94 -23.38
C GLU A 120 1.23 4.40 -23.04
N ARG A 121 1.68 4.58 -21.79
CA ARG A 121 2.99 4.11 -21.36
C ARG A 121 3.02 2.64 -20.94
N LEU A 122 1.94 2.14 -20.34
CA LEU A 122 1.96 0.85 -19.65
C LEU A 122 1.09 -0.23 -20.30
N GLU A 123 0.31 0.06 -21.35
CA GLU A 123 -0.64 -0.91 -21.95
C GLU A 123 0.02 -2.21 -22.45
N HIS A 124 1.33 -2.22 -22.69
CA HIS A 124 2.07 -3.42 -23.08
C HIS A 124 2.64 -4.22 -21.90
N VAL A 125 2.60 -3.68 -20.68
CA VAL A 125 3.17 -4.28 -19.47
C VAL A 125 2.16 -4.49 -18.34
N VAL A 126 0.95 -3.91 -18.44
CA VAL A 126 -0.19 -4.19 -17.55
C VAL A 126 -1.35 -4.81 -18.33
N ASP A 127 -2.13 -5.65 -17.66
CA ASP A 127 -3.26 -6.33 -18.32
C ASP A 127 -4.54 -5.46 -18.31
N LEU A 128 -4.61 -4.49 -17.41
CA LEU A 128 -5.79 -3.64 -17.20
C LEU A 128 -5.39 -2.28 -16.61
N VAL A 129 -6.01 -1.23 -17.13
CA VAL A 129 -6.03 0.11 -16.53
C VAL A 129 -7.48 0.44 -16.23
N ILE A 130 -7.76 0.84 -14.98
CA ILE A 130 -9.11 1.22 -14.53
C ILE A 130 -9.13 2.73 -14.36
N GLU A 131 -9.93 3.40 -15.19
CA GLU A 131 -10.23 4.82 -15.06
C GLU A 131 -11.42 5.01 -14.11
N VAL A 132 -11.32 5.99 -13.23
CA VAL A 132 -12.36 6.38 -12.27
C VAL A 132 -12.58 7.89 -12.38
N GLU A 133 -13.78 8.35 -12.08
CA GLU A 133 -14.12 9.77 -12.25
C GLU A 133 -13.28 10.72 -11.37
N HIS A 134 -12.98 10.31 -10.15
CA HIS A 134 -12.25 11.13 -9.17
C HIS A 134 -11.19 10.30 -8.45
N CYS A 135 -9.93 10.70 -8.57
CA CYS A 135 -8.82 10.21 -7.75
C CYS A 135 -8.03 11.41 -7.26
N GLU A 136 -7.88 11.55 -5.93
CA GLU A 136 -7.08 12.64 -5.37
C GLU A 136 -5.62 12.50 -5.79
N ALA A 137 -5.06 13.58 -6.32
CA ALA A 137 -3.67 13.64 -6.73
C ALA A 137 -2.76 13.64 -5.50
N GLY A 138 -1.99 12.58 -5.33
CA GLY A 138 -0.98 12.45 -4.28
C GLY A 138 -0.79 11.01 -3.84
N ALA A 139 0.32 10.75 -3.18
CA ALA A 139 0.59 9.46 -2.59
C ALA A 139 0.06 9.41 -1.14
N THR A 140 -0.12 8.20 -0.60
CA THR A 140 -0.46 8.05 0.82
C THR A 140 0.72 8.46 1.71
N THR A 141 0.42 9.04 2.86
CA THR A 141 1.40 9.18 3.95
C THR A 141 1.84 7.78 4.41
N VAL A 142 3.14 7.56 4.53
CA VAL A 142 3.71 6.27 4.96
C VAL A 142 4.28 6.41 6.37
N ILE A 143 3.68 5.69 7.32
CA ILE A 143 4.10 5.70 8.72
C ILE A 143 4.61 4.31 9.11
N ASP A 144 5.81 4.24 9.66
CA ASP A 144 6.34 3.04 10.28
C ASP A 144 5.90 2.96 11.73
N LEU A 145 5.14 1.91 12.04
CA LEU A 145 4.60 1.66 13.37
C LEU A 145 5.30 0.48 14.06
N THR A 146 6.41 -0.04 13.53
CA THR A 146 7.04 -1.27 14.04
C THR A 146 7.80 -1.08 15.35
N GLY A 147 8.19 0.16 15.68
CA GLY A 147 8.87 0.52 16.91
C GLY A 147 7.92 1.01 18.01
N ASP A 148 8.50 1.59 19.06
CA ASP A 148 7.75 2.10 20.22
C ASP A 148 6.96 3.39 19.90
N SER A 149 7.46 4.17 18.94
CA SER A 149 6.86 5.43 18.47
C SER A 149 6.69 5.42 16.95
N PRO A 150 5.65 6.08 16.41
CA PRO A 150 5.49 6.26 14.96
C PRO A 150 6.69 6.97 14.34
N VAL A 151 7.08 6.55 13.13
CA VAL A 151 8.13 7.21 12.33
C VAL A 151 7.58 7.55 10.96
N LEU A 152 7.69 8.81 10.55
CA LEU A 152 7.33 9.24 9.21
C LEU A 152 8.36 8.72 8.21
N ILE A 153 7.90 7.95 7.22
CA ILE A 153 8.73 7.43 6.11
C ILE A 153 8.55 8.29 4.87
N ARG A 154 7.32 8.75 4.62
CA ARG A 154 6.97 9.65 3.51
C ARG A 154 5.74 10.46 3.87
N GLU A 155 5.80 11.76 3.67
CA GLU A 155 4.64 12.65 3.75
C GLU A 155 3.80 12.52 2.47
N GLY A 156 2.48 12.47 2.62
CA GLY A 156 1.52 12.38 1.53
C GLY A 156 0.20 13.03 1.93
N LEU A 157 -0.91 12.52 1.39
CA LEU A 157 -2.24 13.09 1.63
C LEU A 157 -2.80 12.86 3.05
N GLY A 158 -2.22 11.97 3.83
CA GLY A 158 -2.69 11.67 5.19
C GLY A 158 -2.17 12.67 6.21
N ASP A 159 -3.06 13.19 7.06
CA ASP A 159 -2.75 14.12 8.15
C ASP A 159 -1.68 13.56 9.12
N LEU A 160 -0.73 14.42 9.48
CA LEU A 160 0.37 14.09 10.38
C LEU A 160 0.02 14.35 11.85
N SER A 161 -0.98 15.21 12.12
CA SER A 161 -1.37 15.60 13.48
C SER A 161 -1.64 14.43 14.44
N PRO A 162 -2.23 13.29 14.02
CA PRO A 162 -2.52 12.17 14.91
C PRO A 162 -1.27 11.42 15.41
N PHE A 163 -0.11 11.65 14.79
CA PHE A 163 1.13 10.93 15.08
C PHE A 163 2.16 11.79 15.83
N SER A 164 1.82 13.05 16.15
CA SER A 164 2.65 13.98 16.91
C SER A 164 4.04 14.21 16.31
N PHE A 165 4.13 14.33 14.98
CA PHE A 165 5.34 14.74 14.28
C PHE A 165 5.62 16.24 14.40
#